data_AF-N1MHQ6-F1
#
_entry.id   AF-N1MHQ6-F1
#
_cell.length_a   1.000
_cell.length_b   1.000
_cell.length_c   1.000
_cell.angle_alpha   90.00
_cell.angle_beta   90.00
_cell.angle_gamma   90.00
#
_symmetry.space_group_name_H-M   'P 1'
#
loop_
_entity.id
_entity.type
_entity.pdbx_description
1 polymer ?
#
loop_
_entity_poly.entity_id
_entity_poly.type
_entity_poly.pdbx_seq_one_letter_code
_entity_poly.pdbx_strand_id
1 'polypeptide(L)' 'MPEDYALKHIREGRLIRVLEDWCEPFPGYHLYYPSRRHALPAFAIMVDALRYRGA' A
#
# COMPACT_ATOMS: atom_id res chain seq x y z
N MET A 1 -7.51 -7.03 -5.52
CA MET A 1 -7.97 -5.70 -5.95
C MET A 1 -7.59 -4.71 -4.87
N PRO A 2 -6.97 -3.55 -5.17
CA PRO A 2 -6.66 -2.56 -4.14
C PRO A 2 -7.96 -2.07 -3.50
N GLU A 3 -8.01 -2.10 -2.17
CA GLU A 3 -9.17 -1.72 -1.35
C GLU A 3 -9.67 -0.29 -1.65
N ASP A 4 -8.75 0.60 -2.07
CA ASP A 4 -9.03 2.01 -2.36
C ASP A 4 -10.14 2.23 -3.40
N TYR A 5 -10.24 1.34 -4.39
CA TYR A 5 -11.27 1.43 -5.42
C TYR A 5 -12.66 1.12 -4.88
N ALA A 6 -12.77 0.16 -3.96
CA ALA A 6 -14.02 -0.22 -3.32
C ALA A 6 -14.42 0.79 -2.24
N LEU A 7 -13.45 1.32 -1.48
CA LEU A 7 -13.66 2.31 -0.42
C LEU A 7 -14.43 3.54 -0.88
N LYS A 8 -14.14 4.05 -2.08
CA LYS A 8 -14.88 5.18 -2.66
C LYS A 8 -16.37 4.87 -2.80
N HIS A 9 -16.68 3.70 -3.33
CA HIS A 9 -18.06 3.26 -3.58
C HIS A 9 -18.81 2.90 -2.29
N ILE A 10 -18.08 2.39 -1.28
CA ILE A 10 -18.62 2.12 0.05
C ILE A 10 -18.97 3.43 0.76
N ARG A 11 -18.07 4.43 0.73
CA ARG A 11 -18.34 5.76 1.30
C ARG A 11 -19.50 6.47 0.61
N GLU A 12 -19.65 6.27 -0.70
CA GLU A 12 -20.76 6.82 -1.48
C GLU A 12 -22.06 6.00 -1.32
N GLY A 13 -22.09 4.99 -0.44
CA GLY A 13 -23.28 4.18 -0.14
C GLY A 13 -23.75 3.27 -1.29
N ARG A 14 -22.96 3.17 -2.37
CA ARG A 14 -23.28 2.35 -3.54
C ARG A 14 -22.89 0.88 -3.36
N LEU A 15 -21.97 0.60 -2.43
CA LEU A 15 -21.53 -0.74 -2.08
C LEU A 15 -21.58 -0.93 -0.57
N ILE A 16 -21.90 -2.14 -0.14
CA ILE A 16 -21.78 -2.58 1.26
C ILE A 16 -20.66 -3.61 1.33
N ARG A 17 -19.82 -3.51 2.36
CA ARG A 17 -18.82 -4.55 2.65
C ARG A 17 -19.54 -5.75 3.25
N VAL A 18 -19.23 -6.93 2.74
CA VAL A 18 -19.70 -8.22 3.26
C VAL A 18 -18.48 -9.07 3.57
N LEU A 19 -18.58 -9.93 4.59
CA LEU A 19 -17.49 -10.83 5.04
C LEU A 19 -16.20 -10.06 5.41
N GLU A 20 -16.32 -8.89 6.05
CA GLU A 20 -15.15 -8.15 6.56
C GLU A 20 -14.28 -9.03 7.48
N ASP A 21 -14.91 -9.87 8.29
CA ASP A 21 -14.26 -10.78 9.25
C ASP A 21 -13.38 -11.85 8.58
N TRP A 22 -13.53 -12.06 7.26
CA TRP A 22 -12.78 -13.05 6.48
C TRP A 22 -11.74 -12.42 5.55
N CYS A 23 -11.57 -11.10 5.61
CA CYS A 23 -10.57 -10.41 4.82
C CYS A 23 -9.27 -10.33 5.63
N GLU A 24 -8.23 -11.01 5.18
CA GLU A 24 -6.90 -10.89 5.80
C GLU A 24 -6.43 -9.43 5.76
N PRO A 25 -5.80 -8.93 6.84
CA PRO A 25 -5.31 -7.57 6.87
C PRO A 25 -4.33 -7.36 5.72
N PHE A 26 -4.57 -6.30 4.94
CA PHE A 26 -3.73 -5.97 3.79
C PHE A 26 -2.27 -5.79 4.27
N PRO A 27 -1.31 -6.58 3.75
CA PRO A 27 0.08 -6.56 4.24
C PRO A 27 0.82 -5.25 3.93
N GLY A 28 0.16 -4.32 3.25
CA GLY A 28 0.70 -3.03 2.85
C GLY A 28 1.35 -3.10 1.46
N TYR A 29 1.82 -1.94 1.00
CA TYR A 29 2.54 -1.84 -0.25
C TYR A 29 4.00 -2.23 -0.05
N HIS A 30 4.45 -3.23 -0.80
CA HIS A 30 5.85 -3.64 -0.83
C HIS A 30 6.58 -2.98 -2.00
N LEU A 31 7.61 -2.20 -1.71
CA LEU A 31 8.51 -1.66 -2.74
C LEU A 31 9.63 -2.69 -3.00
N TYR A 32 9.57 -3.38 -4.14
CA TYR A 32 10.64 -4.30 -4.56
C TYR A 32 11.72 -3.55 -5.35
N TYR A 33 12.97 -3.59 -4.87
CA TYR A 33 14.13 -3.03 -5.57
C TYR A 33 15.29 -4.03 -5.60
N PRO A 34 15.78 -4.45 -6.78
CA PRO A 34 16.95 -5.31 -6.90
C PRO A 34 18.23 -4.48 -6.67
N SER A 35 18.67 -4.41 -5.41
CA SER A 35 19.93 -3.75 -5.03
C SER A 35 21.13 -4.58 -5.49
N ARG A 36 21.74 -4.28 -6.64
CA ARG A 36 23.05 -4.89 -6.98
C ARG A 36 24.11 -4.01 -7.64
N ARG A 37 23.94 -2.71 -7.94
CA ARG A 37 25.14 -1.98 -8.42
C ARG A 37 25.24 -0.46 -8.30
N HIS A 38 24.17 0.32 -8.42
CA HIS A 38 24.25 1.79 -8.33
C HIS A 38 22.92 2.37 -7.83
N ALA A 39 22.62 2.25 -6.54
CA ALA A 39 21.53 3.05 -5.98
C ALA A 39 21.98 4.51 -5.99
N LEU A 40 21.45 5.31 -6.92
CA LEU A 40 21.68 6.75 -6.95
C LEU A 40 21.31 7.32 -5.57
N PRO A 41 22.11 8.22 -4.97
CA PRO A 41 21.82 8.79 -3.65
C PRO A 41 20.41 9.38 -3.56
N ALA A 42 19.92 9.99 -4.64
CA ALA A 42 18.56 10.51 -4.75
C ALA A 42 17.47 9.43 -4.61
N PHE A 43 17.74 8.22 -5.10
CA PHE A 43 16.82 7.09 -4.99
C PHE A 43 16.76 6.54 -3.56
N ALA A 44 17.88 6.55 -2.84
CA ALA A 44 17.89 6.17 -1.42
C ALA A 44 17.03 7.12 -0.57
N ILE A 45 17.07 8.43 -0.86
CA ILE A 45 16.20 9.43 -0.22
C ILE A 45 14.72 9.16 -0.54
N MET A 46 14.39 8.84 -1.80
CA MET A 46 13.01 8.50 -2.19
C MET A 46 12.51 7.23 -1.48
N VAL A 47 13.34 6.19 -1.39
CA VAL A 47 13.00 4.97 -0.67
C VAL A 47 12.79 5.26 0.82
N ASP A 48 13.63 6.10 1.43
CA ASP A 48 13.48 6.47 2.84
C ASP A 48 12.22 7.32 3.10
N ALA A 49 11.88 8.24 2.18
CA ALA A 49 10.67 9.05 2.26
C ALA A 49 9.38 8.22 2.08
N LEU A 50 9.41 7.18 1.24
CA LEU A 50 8.28 6.29 1.00
C LEU A 50 8.21 5.13 2.00
N ARG A 51 9.24 4.93 2.82
CA ARG A 51 9.27 3.86 3.82
C ARG A 51 8.29 4.20 4.95
N TYR A 52 7.26 3.38 5.10
CA TYR A 52 6.34 3.47 6.22
C TYR A 52 7.08 3.22 7.54
N ARG A 53 7.18 4.25 8.37
CA ARG A 53 7.65 4.16 9.76
C ARG A 53 6.40 4.15 10.62
N GLY A 54 5.95 2.95 11.02
CA GLY A 54 4.83 2.85 11.97
C GLY A 54 5.13 3.68 13.21
N ALA A 55 4.23 4.60 13.53
CA ALA A 55 4.22 5.32 14.80
C ALA A 55 3.66 4.41 15.90
#